data_AF-A0A5A9X7F8-F1
#
_entry.id   AF-A0A5A9X7F8-F1
#
_cell.length_a   1.000
_cell.length_b   1.000
_cell.length_c   1.000
_cell.angle_alpha   90.00
_cell.angle_beta   90.00
_cell.angle_gamma   90.00
#
_symmetry.space_group_name_H-M   'P 1'
#
loop_
_entity.id
_entity.type
_entity.pdbx_description
1 polymer ?
#
loop_
_entity_poly.entity_id
_entity_poly.type
_entity_poly.pdbx_seq_one_letter_code
_entity_poly.pdbx_strand_id
1 'polypeptide(L)'
;MRLLVEHGGSGVPLPYLLARIMGRRAYLVADWQRVLAAAEPLASLPPSPYRQAPEGGADGGLWGGLQREFAWVHRQMGQSLQGIFEPFFLTLELRTLFMALRLRFRGEEGRTLEDLLRFSLLCAPVKRLLCEGEDLPAILAGVGAHASFWPDAGRTLPEILRHQGMRGCEERLVDACLEHAAARRLHPAVARFVTRLIDLENLVALAKQLRWRMGESGFVAGGSIGVALLREAARDREGRSARRLTARVLGMELDPTAAELVPLLAARLGLTLRRQGREPDGVGLILDYLWRRLTETRNLSLLLHGADLERETLGREMVL
;
A
#
# COMPACT_ATOMS: atom_id res chain seq x y z
N MET A 1 10.23 -9.35 -18.03
CA MET A 1 9.06 -10.07 -17.49
C MET A 1 8.39 -9.20 -16.44
N ARG A 2 7.09 -9.38 -16.16
CA ARG A 2 6.37 -8.57 -15.15
C ARG A 2 6.26 -9.32 -13.82
N LEU A 3 6.27 -8.54 -12.73
CA LEU A 3 6.13 -9.05 -11.36
C LEU A 3 4.69 -9.47 -11.05
N LEU A 4 3.72 -8.84 -11.70
CA LEU A 4 2.30 -9.16 -11.58
C LEU A 4 1.85 -10.20 -12.60
N VAL A 5 0.82 -10.97 -12.23
CA VAL A 5 0.10 -11.86 -13.14
C VAL A 5 -0.62 -11.07 -14.22
N GLU A 6 -0.51 -11.52 -15.47
CA GLU A 6 -1.34 -11.02 -16.57
C GLU A 6 -2.49 -11.99 -16.79
N HIS A 7 -3.72 -11.48 -16.81
CA HIS A 7 -4.86 -12.30 -17.26
C HIS A 7 -5.07 -11.99 -18.74
N GLY A 8 -4.71 -12.92 -19.62
CA GLY A 8 -4.77 -12.76 -21.08
C GLY A 8 -6.16 -12.62 -21.70
N GLY A 9 -7.21 -12.40 -20.88
CA GLY A 9 -8.57 -12.17 -21.36
C GLY A 9 -8.87 -10.70 -21.63
N SER A 10 -9.95 -10.44 -22.38
CA SER A 10 -10.45 -9.08 -22.64
C SER A 10 -10.95 -8.34 -21.39
N GLY A 11 -11.05 -9.03 -20.25
CA GLY A 11 -11.78 -8.56 -19.07
C GLY A 11 -13.28 -8.49 -19.31
N VAL A 12 -14.01 -7.97 -18.32
CA VAL A 12 -15.44 -7.64 -18.45
C VAL A 12 -15.59 -6.20 -18.96
N PRO A 13 -16.75 -5.84 -19.56
CA PRO A 13 -17.01 -4.45 -19.94
C PRO A 13 -16.84 -3.49 -18.77
N LEU A 14 -16.14 -2.36 -18.98
CA LEU A 14 -15.88 -1.38 -17.93
C LEU A 14 -17.16 -0.91 -17.21
N PRO A 15 -18.28 -0.57 -17.90
CA PRO A 15 -19.52 -0.19 -17.21
C PRO A 15 -20.05 -1.27 -16.25
N TYR A 16 -19.88 -2.54 -16.61
CA TYR A 16 -20.25 -3.66 -15.74
C TYR A 16 -19.36 -3.70 -14.49
N LEU A 17 -18.04 -3.60 -14.64
CA LEU A 17 -17.11 -3.54 -13.50
C LEU A 17 -17.44 -2.36 -12.57
N LEU A 18 -17.68 -1.16 -13.13
CA LEU A 18 -18.04 0.02 -12.36
C LEU A 18 -19.33 -0.19 -11.57
N ALA A 19 -20.39 -0.75 -12.19
CA ALA A 19 -21.64 -1.04 -11.50
C ALA A 19 -21.44 -2.01 -10.32
N ARG A 20 -20.62 -3.06 -10.49
CA ARG A 20 -20.29 -4.01 -9.42
C ARG A 20 -19.49 -3.35 -8.30
N ILE A 21 -18.53 -2.50 -8.64
CA ILE A 21 -17.74 -1.73 -7.66
C ILE A 21 -18.63 -0.77 -6.88
N MET A 22 -19.57 -0.07 -7.53
CA MET A 22 -20.52 0.81 -6.86
C MET A 22 -21.38 0.05 -5.85
N GLY A 23 -21.91 -1.12 -6.24
CA GLY A 23 -22.67 -1.99 -5.34
C GLY A 23 -21.85 -2.43 -4.12
N ARG A 24 -20.59 -2.85 -4.33
CA ARG A 24 -19.67 -3.24 -3.24
C ARG A 24 -19.28 -2.06 -2.34
N ARG A 25 -19.07 -0.88 -2.92
CA ARG A 25 -18.70 0.36 -2.22
C ARG A 25 -19.77 0.82 -1.23
N ALA A 26 -21.04 0.51 -1.50
CA ALA A 26 -22.16 0.85 -0.60
C ALA A 26 -22.08 0.15 0.76
N TYR A 27 -21.33 -0.96 0.87
CA TYR A 27 -21.17 -1.71 2.12
C TYR A 27 -19.91 -1.35 2.92
N LEU A 28 -19.15 -0.35 2.47
CA LEU A 28 -17.99 0.15 3.21
C LEU A 28 -18.43 1.01 4.38
N VAL A 29 -17.65 0.98 5.46
CA VAL A 29 -17.87 1.85 6.61
C VAL A 29 -17.72 3.30 6.18
N ALA A 30 -18.82 4.07 6.28
CA ALA A 30 -18.87 5.47 5.91
C ALA A 30 -18.43 6.41 7.04
N ASP A 31 -18.64 6.00 8.29
CA ASP A 31 -18.42 6.81 9.50
C ASP A 31 -17.67 5.99 10.55
N TRP A 32 -16.34 6.10 10.53
CA TRP A 32 -15.47 5.44 11.50
C TRP A 32 -15.53 6.07 12.89
N GLN A 33 -15.87 7.35 12.99
CA GLN A 33 -16.00 8.04 14.27
C GLN A 33 -17.16 7.45 15.08
N ARG A 34 -18.30 7.20 14.42
CA ARG A 34 -19.44 6.53 15.04
C ARG A 34 -19.11 5.11 15.49
N VAL A 35 -18.37 4.35 14.68
CA VAL A 35 -17.95 2.98 15.03
C VAL A 35 -17.04 2.99 16.25
N LEU A 36 -16.04 3.88 16.29
CA LEU A 36 -15.11 4.00 17.41
C LEU A 36 -15.78 4.47 18.70
N ALA A 37 -16.81 5.32 18.60
CA ALA A 37 -17.56 5.81 19.75
C ALA A 37 -18.50 4.76 20.37
N ALA A 38 -18.86 3.69 19.64
CA ALA A 38 -19.77 2.66 20.11
C ALA A 38 -19.23 1.90 21.35
N ALA A 39 -20.12 1.33 22.17
CA ALA A 39 -19.72 0.50 23.31
C ALA A 39 -18.86 -0.71 22.85
N GLU A 40 -19.30 -1.36 21.77
CA GLU A 40 -18.61 -2.48 21.13
C GLU A 40 -18.35 -2.14 19.64
N PRO A 41 -17.19 -1.55 19.30
CA PRO A 41 -16.92 -1.06 17.95
C PRO A 41 -17.11 -2.12 16.85
N LEU A 42 -16.60 -3.34 17.06
CA LEU A 42 -16.72 -4.43 16.07
C LEU A 42 -18.17 -4.90 15.87
N ALA A 43 -18.97 -4.95 16.94
CA ALA A 43 -20.38 -5.31 16.86
C ALA A 43 -21.23 -4.20 16.21
N SER A 44 -20.77 -2.94 16.26
CA SER A 44 -21.45 -1.80 15.65
C SER A 44 -21.24 -1.65 14.14
N LEU A 45 -20.38 -2.49 13.53
CA LEU A 45 -20.09 -2.41 12.11
C LEU A 45 -21.34 -2.69 11.26
N PRO A 46 -21.59 -1.94 10.18
CA PRO A 46 -22.73 -2.16 9.31
C PRO A 46 -22.63 -3.55 8.65
N PRO A 47 -23.71 -4.32 8.52
CA PRO A 47 -23.65 -5.63 7.89
C PRO A 47 -23.11 -5.53 6.46
N SER A 48 -22.18 -6.40 6.11
CA SER A 48 -21.58 -6.42 4.78
C SER A 48 -21.39 -7.86 4.31
N PRO A 49 -21.98 -8.26 3.16
CA PRO A 49 -21.76 -9.59 2.60
C PRO A 49 -20.32 -9.79 2.11
N TYR A 50 -19.54 -8.70 2.04
CA TYR A 50 -18.14 -8.71 1.60
C TYR A 50 -17.16 -8.64 2.79
N ARG A 51 -17.66 -8.50 4.02
CA ARG A 51 -16.86 -8.63 5.23
C ARG A 51 -16.93 -10.10 5.65
N GLN A 52 -16.02 -10.91 5.11
CA GLN A 52 -15.96 -12.30 5.50
C GLN A 52 -15.55 -12.43 6.96
N ALA A 53 -16.20 -13.33 7.69
CA ALA A 53 -15.72 -13.77 8.99
C ALA A 53 -14.32 -14.40 8.81
N PRO A 54 -13.42 -14.23 9.78
CA PRO A 54 -12.09 -14.84 9.72
C PRO A 54 -12.20 -16.38 9.74
N GLU A 55 -12.22 -17.01 8.57
CA GLU A 55 -11.87 -18.42 8.44
C GLU A 55 -10.35 -18.52 8.59
N GLY A 56 -9.89 -18.94 9.78
CA GLY A 56 -8.45 -19.09 10.08
C GLY A 56 -7.83 -17.86 10.74
N GLY A 57 -8.12 -17.66 12.02
CA GLY A 57 -7.52 -16.60 12.86
C GLY A 57 -7.90 -15.18 12.44
N ALA A 58 -7.88 -14.24 13.39
CA ALA A 58 -8.34 -12.86 13.17
C ALA A 58 -7.63 -12.14 11.99
N ASP A 59 -6.37 -12.48 11.71
CA ASP A 59 -5.49 -11.68 10.82
C ASP A 59 -5.43 -12.22 9.41
N GLY A 60 -5.32 -13.55 9.30
CA GLY A 60 -5.37 -14.25 8.02
C GLY A 60 -6.69 -13.97 7.30
N GLY A 61 -7.78 -13.89 8.06
CA GLY A 61 -9.12 -13.59 7.54
C GLY A 61 -9.26 -12.21 6.89
N LEU A 62 -8.80 -11.15 7.57
CA LEU A 62 -8.97 -9.77 7.09
C LEU A 62 -8.08 -9.44 5.89
N TRP A 63 -6.78 -9.70 6.00
CA TRP A 63 -5.82 -9.38 4.93
C TRP A 63 -6.02 -10.30 3.73
N GLY A 64 -6.33 -11.58 3.95
CA GLY A 64 -6.73 -12.51 2.88
C GLY A 64 -8.06 -12.09 2.22
N GLY A 65 -9.01 -11.53 2.98
CA GLY A 65 -10.21 -10.88 2.46
C GLY A 65 -9.91 -9.71 1.52
N LEU A 66 -8.97 -8.85 1.89
CA LEU A 66 -8.51 -7.73 1.05
C LEU A 66 -7.85 -8.23 -0.24
N GLN A 67 -6.93 -9.18 -0.14
CA GLN A 67 -6.24 -9.76 -1.31
C GLN A 67 -7.23 -10.43 -2.26
N ARG A 68 -8.23 -11.17 -1.75
CA ARG A 68 -9.33 -11.72 -2.56
C ARG A 68 -10.08 -10.65 -3.33
N GLU A 69 -10.38 -9.53 -2.67
CA GLU A 69 -11.09 -8.42 -3.31
C GLU A 69 -10.24 -7.80 -4.41
N PHE A 70 -8.96 -7.55 -4.15
CA PHE A 70 -8.03 -7.02 -5.15
C PHE A 70 -7.85 -7.98 -6.32
N ALA A 71 -7.71 -9.28 -6.07
CA ALA A 71 -7.65 -10.30 -7.10
C ALA A 71 -8.96 -10.41 -7.89
N TRP A 72 -10.12 -10.22 -7.26
CA TRP A 72 -11.39 -10.17 -7.95
C TRP A 72 -11.44 -8.97 -8.91
N VAL A 73 -11.14 -7.76 -8.42
CA VAL A 73 -11.11 -6.52 -9.25
C VAL A 73 -10.13 -6.69 -10.40
N HIS A 74 -8.89 -7.10 -10.13
CA HIS A 74 -7.85 -7.26 -11.15
C HIS A 74 -8.24 -8.27 -12.24
N ARG A 75 -8.88 -9.38 -11.87
CA ARG A 75 -9.40 -10.37 -12.85
C ARG A 75 -10.52 -9.83 -13.74
N GLN A 76 -11.28 -8.85 -13.27
CA GLN A 76 -12.30 -8.20 -14.09
C GLN A 76 -11.68 -7.24 -15.11
N MET A 77 -10.48 -6.72 -14.85
CA MET A 77 -9.81 -5.77 -15.73
C MET A 77 -9.28 -6.47 -17.00
N GLY A 78 -9.55 -5.89 -18.16
CA GLY A 78 -8.84 -6.25 -19.40
C GLY A 78 -7.41 -5.71 -19.39
N GLN A 79 -6.57 -6.15 -20.33
CA GLN A 79 -5.14 -5.81 -20.39
C GLN A 79 -4.86 -4.30 -20.33
N SER A 80 -5.65 -3.48 -21.03
CA SER A 80 -5.50 -2.01 -20.99
C SER A 80 -5.70 -1.45 -19.58
N LEU A 81 -6.72 -1.94 -18.86
CA LEU A 81 -7.04 -1.46 -17.53
C LEU A 81 -6.04 -2.00 -16.49
N GLN A 82 -5.59 -3.25 -16.65
CA GLN A 82 -4.48 -3.80 -15.86
C GLN A 82 -3.21 -2.96 -16.02
N GLY A 83 -2.88 -2.53 -17.24
CA GLY A 83 -1.75 -1.64 -17.49
C GLY A 83 -1.88 -0.27 -16.84
N ILE A 84 -3.09 0.29 -16.76
CA ILE A 84 -3.37 1.54 -16.04
C ILE A 84 -3.15 1.37 -14.53
N PHE A 85 -3.66 0.29 -13.95
CA PHE A 85 -3.64 0.04 -12.50
C PHE A 85 -2.38 -0.70 -12.00
N GLU A 86 -1.48 -1.09 -12.89
CA GLU A 86 -0.23 -1.79 -12.56
C GLU A 86 0.54 -1.10 -11.44
N PRO A 87 0.78 0.24 -11.43
CA PRO A 87 1.49 0.90 -10.33
C PRO A 87 0.81 0.71 -8.97
N PHE A 88 -0.53 0.72 -8.92
CA PHE A 88 -1.27 0.53 -7.69
C PHE A 88 -1.07 -0.89 -7.15
N PHE A 89 -1.27 -1.91 -7.99
CA PHE A 89 -1.14 -3.31 -7.56
C PHE A 89 0.31 -3.69 -7.26
N LEU A 90 1.30 -3.15 -7.99
CA LEU A 90 2.72 -3.37 -7.70
C LEU A 90 3.08 -2.90 -6.29
N THR A 91 2.68 -1.69 -5.89
CA THR A 91 3.02 -1.17 -4.55
C THR A 91 2.44 -2.04 -3.42
N LEU A 92 1.27 -2.63 -3.64
CA LEU A 92 0.65 -3.55 -2.69
C LEU A 92 1.34 -4.91 -2.67
N GLU A 93 1.60 -5.49 -3.84
CA GLU A 93 2.23 -6.81 -3.94
C GLU A 93 3.69 -6.81 -3.48
N LEU A 94 4.38 -5.66 -3.51
CA LEU A 94 5.69 -5.54 -2.84
C LEU A 94 5.58 -5.81 -1.35
N ARG A 95 4.52 -5.34 -0.68
CA ARG A 95 4.31 -5.65 0.75
C ARG A 95 4.06 -7.14 0.98
N THR A 96 3.27 -7.77 0.10
CA THR A 96 3.04 -9.22 0.14
C THR A 96 4.32 -10.01 -0.12
N LEU A 97 5.13 -9.59 -1.09
CA LEU A 97 6.44 -10.15 -1.39
C LEU A 97 7.36 -10.10 -0.16
N PHE A 98 7.49 -8.94 0.49
CA PHE A 98 8.35 -8.83 1.68
C PHE A 98 7.81 -9.58 2.89
N MET A 99 6.49 -9.67 3.04
CA MET A 99 5.91 -10.53 4.06
C MET A 99 6.26 -12.01 3.82
N ALA A 100 6.15 -12.48 2.57
CA ALA A 100 6.53 -13.83 2.19
C ALA A 100 8.03 -14.09 2.43
N LEU A 101 8.90 -13.16 2.03
CA LEU A 101 10.35 -13.27 2.28
C LEU A 101 10.70 -13.30 3.77
N ARG A 102 9.98 -12.54 4.61
CA ARG A 102 10.16 -12.56 6.07
C ARG A 102 9.71 -13.88 6.70
N LEU A 103 8.59 -14.46 6.23
CA LEU A 103 8.15 -15.78 6.67
C LEU A 103 9.20 -16.85 6.36
N ARG A 104 9.75 -16.84 5.13
CA ARG A 104 10.87 -17.73 4.77
C ARG A 104 12.09 -17.51 5.65
N PHE A 105 12.48 -16.24 5.88
CA PHE A 105 13.63 -15.92 6.71
C PHE A 105 13.51 -16.44 8.15
N ARG A 106 12.27 -16.56 8.67
CA ARG A 106 11.99 -17.11 10.01
C ARG A 106 11.84 -18.63 10.03
N GLY A 107 11.89 -19.31 8.88
CA GLY A 107 11.61 -20.74 8.76
C GLY A 107 10.13 -21.08 8.99
N GLU A 108 9.22 -20.10 8.92
CA GLU A 108 7.77 -20.29 9.02
C GLU A 108 7.20 -20.71 7.65
N GLU A 109 7.78 -21.76 7.07
CA GLU A 109 7.41 -22.28 5.76
C GLU A 109 6.22 -23.26 5.85
N GLY A 110 5.41 -23.33 4.81
CA GLY A 110 4.24 -24.22 4.72
C GLY A 110 2.92 -23.47 4.56
N ARG A 111 1.86 -23.93 5.23
CA ARG A 111 0.48 -23.44 5.03
C ARG A 111 0.33 -21.92 5.14
N THR A 112 1.02 -21.28 6.09
CA THR A 112 0.97 -19.81 6.27
C THR A 112 1.44 -19.05 5.03
N LEU A 113 2.50 -19.52 4.38
CA LEU A 113 3.04 -18.90 3.18
C LEU A 113 2.15 -19.16 1.95
N GLU A 114 1.63 -20.38 1.82
CA GLU A 114 0.68 -20.73 0.76
C GLU A 114 -0.60 -19.89 0.88
N ASP A 115 -1.12 -19.71 2.10
CA ASP A 115 -2.30 -18.90 2.37
C ASP A 115 -2.08 -17.42 2.03
N LEU A 116 -0.91 -16.86 2.40
CA LEU A 116 -0.52 -15.49 2.03
C LEU A 116 -0.45 -15.27 0.52
N LEU A 117 0.06 -16.27 -0.23
CA LEU A 117 0.27 -16.18 -1.67
C LEU A 117 -0.95 -16.62 -2.49
N ARG A 118 -1.94 -17.25 -1.87
CA ARG A 118 -3.13 -17.80 -2.53
C ARG A 118 -3.85 -16.77 -3.40
N PHE A 119 -4.05 -15.57 -2.89
CA PHE A 119 -4.74 -14.48 -3.59
C PHE A 119 -3.82 -13.34 -4.03
N SER A 120 -2.51 -13.47 -3.81
CA SER A 120 -1.51 -12.53 -4.32
C SER A 120 -1.58 -12.42 -5.85
N LEU A 121 -1.37 -11.21 -6.35
CA LEU A 121 -1.24 -10.92 -7.78
C LEU A 121 0.20 -11.11 -8.31
N LEU A 122 1.14 -11.60 -7.49
CA LEU A 122 2.47 -11.98 -7.97
C LEU A 122 2.36 -13.05 -9.08
N CYS A 123 3.21 -12.97 -10.09
CA CYS A 123 3.20 -13.94 -11.18
C CYS A 123 3.63 -15.34 -10.70
N ALA A 124 3.16 -16.40 -11.38
CA ALA A 124 3.41 -17.78 -10.99
C ALA A 124 4.91 -18.14 -10.83
N PRO A 125 5.84 -17.65 -11.68
CA PRO A 125 7.28 -17.85 -11.45
C PRO A 125 7.76 -17.29 -10.11
N VAL A 126 7.31 -16.09 -9.73
CA VAL A 126 7.70 -15.45 -8.46
C VAL A 126 7.12 -16.21 -7.27
N LYS A 127 5.86 -16.66 -7.35
CA LYS A 127 5.27 -17.50 -6.31
C LYS A 127 6.03 -18.80 -6.13
N ARG A 128 6.43 -19.47 -7.21
CA ARG A 128 7.27 -20.67 -7.15
C ARG A 128 8.63 -20.39 -6.51
N LEU A 129 9.31 -19.31 -6.88
CA LEU A 129 10.55 -18.90 -6.21
C LEU A 129 10.34 -18.71 -4.69
N LEU A 130 9.23 -18.07 -4.30
CA LEU A 130 8.90 -17.86 -2.89
C LEU A 130 8.50 -19.13 -2.15
N CYS A 131 8.06 -20.20 -2.82
CA CYS A 131 7.66 -21.47 -2.18
C CYS A 131 8.74 -22.56 -2.28
N GLU A 132 9.57 -22.55 -3.31
CA GLU A 132 10.47 -23.66 -3.66
C GLU A 132 11.95 -23.23 -3.72
N GLY A 133 12.24 -21.92 -3.67
CA GLY A 133 13.61 -21.42 -3.74
C GLY A 133 14.47 -21.89 -2.56
N GLU A 134 15.74 -22.23 -2.87
CA GLU A 134 16.69 -22.84 -1.93
C GLU A 134 17.19 -21.86 -0.85
N ASP A 135 17.57 -20.64 -1.25
CA ASP A 135 18.08 -19.62 -0.35
C ASP A 135 17.54 -18.21 -0.68
N LEU A 136 17.59 -17.33 0.32
CA LEU A 136 17.03 -16.00 0.23
C LEU A 136 17.73 -15.11 -0.84
N PRO A 137 19.08 -15.10 -0.96
CA PRO A 137 19.76 -14.43 -2.07
C PRO A 137 19.28 -14.87 -3.46
N ALA A 138 19.13 -16.17 -3.72
CA ALA A 138 18.68 -16.72 -4.99
C ALA A 138 17.22 -16.34 -5.27
N ILE A 139 16.35 -16.39 -4.26
CA ILE A 139 14.97 -15.92 -4.38
C ILE A 139 14.93 -14.44 -4.77
N LEU A 140 15.70 -13.58 -4.10
CA LEU A 140 15.74 -12.15 -4.41
C LEU A 140 16.28 -11.85 -5.82
N ALA A 141 17.33 -12.57 -6.25
CA ALA A 141 17.84 -12.44 -7.60
C ALA A 141 16.78 -12.84 -8.64
N GLY A 142 16.07 -13.95 -8.41
CA GLY A 142 14.98 -14.40 -9.26
C GLY A 142 13.81 -13.40 -9.31
N VAL A 143 13.41 -12.86 -8.15
CA VAL A 143 12.38 -11.80 -8.06
C VAL A 143 12.79 -10.57 -8.87
N GLY A 144 14.05 -10.13 -8.74
CA GLY A 144 14.56 -8.98 -9.47
C GLY A 144 14.59 -9.18 -10.99
N ALA A 145 14.73 -10.40 -11.48
CA ALA A 145 14.59 -10.72 -12.91
C ALA A 145 13.15 -10.53 -13.44
N HIS A 146 12.15 -10.60 -12.55
CA HIS A 146 10.73 -10.35 -12.86
C HIS A 146 10.29 -8.91 -12.54
N ALA A 147 11.10 -8.13 -11.81
CA ALA A 147 10.83 -6.74 -11.50
C ALA A 147 11.36 -5.83 -12.63
N SER A 148 10.55 -5.58 -13.67
CA SER A 148 10.96 -4.77 -14.83
C SER A 148 11.35 -3.31 -14.49
N PHE A 149 10.96 -2.83 -13.32
CA PHE A 149 11.32 -1.50 -12.80
C PHE A 149 12.68 -1.49 -12.11
N TRP A 150 13.25 -2.65 -11.81
CA TRP A 150 14.50 -2.78 -11.08
C TRP A 150 15.69 -2.82 -12.05
N PRO A 151 16.77 -2.05 -11.81
CA PRO A 151 17.95 -2.04 -12.67
C PRO A 151 18.69 -3.39 -12.63
N ASP A 152 19.40 -3.69 -13.71
CA ASP A 152 20.31 -4.84 -13.84
C ASP A 152 19.69 -6.21 -13.53
N ALA A 153 18.38 -6.35 -13.75
CA ALA A 153 17.62 -7.60 -13.57
C ALA A 153 17.81 -8.28 -12.20
N GLY A 154 17.99 -7.48 -11.14
CA GLY A 154 18.03 -8.00 -9.76
C GLY A 154 19.41 -8.38 -9.24
N ARG A 155 20.47 -8.26 -10.05
CA ARG A 155 21.83 -8.69 -9.68
C ARG A 155 22.38 -8.02 -8.42
N THR A 156 21.89 -6.81 -8.12
CA THR A 156 22.31 -6.02 -6.96
C THR A 156 21.54 -6.33 -5.68
N LEU A 157 20.37 -6.99 -5.75
CA LEU A 157 19.56 -7.30 -4.55
C LEU A 157 20.27 -8.21 -3.54
N PRO A 158 20.99 -9.28 -3.96
CA PRO A 158 21.76 -10.10 -3.03
C PRO A 158 22.87 -9.34 -2.30
N GLU A 159 23.45 -8.31 -2.92
CA GLU A 159 24.47 -7.46 -2.30
C GLU A 159 23.84 -6.49 -1.30
N ILE A 160 22.71 -5.87 -1.65
CA ILE A 160 21.93 -5.04 -0.73
C ILE A 160 21.49 -5.86 0.49
N LEU A 161 21.04 -7.10 0.30
CA LEU A 161 20.68 -7.99 1.40
C LEU A 161 21.87 -8.22 2.35
N ARG A 162 23.07 -8.45 1.81
CA ARG A 162 24.28 -8.67 2.62
C ARG A 162 24.71 -7.45 3.42
N HIS A 163 24.58 -6.24 2.86
CA HIS A 163 25.07 -5.01 3.50
C HIS A 163 24.02 -4.27 4.34
N GLN A 164 22.75 -4.32 3.95
CA GLN A 164 21.66 -3.53 4.53
C GLN A 164 20.51 -4.40 5.06
N GLY A 165 20.60 -5.72 4.93
CA GLY A 165 19.57 -6.67 5.36
C GLY A 165 18.28 -6.60 4.54
N MET A 166 17.27 -7.33 5.02
CA MET A 166 15.95 -7.40 4.38
C MET A 166 15.29 -6.03 4.25
N ARG A 167 15.46 -5.18 5.27
CA ARG A 167 14.91 -3.84 5.30
C ARG A 167 15.47 -2.96 4.18
N GLY A 168 16.79 -3.03 3.92
CA GLY A 168 17.39 -2.30 2.81
C GLY A 168 16.88 -2.76 1.45
N CYS A 169 16.63 -4.07 1.28
CA CYS A 169 16.02 -4.59 0.05
C CYS A 169 14.60 -4.04 -0.15
N GLU A 170 13.81 -4.00 0.92
CA GLU A 170 12.44 -3.46 0.93
C GLU A 170 12.38 -1.99 0.57
N GLU A 171 13.14 -1.16 1.28
CA GLU A 171 13.19 0.28 1.02
C GLU A 171 13.59 0.54 -0.45
N ARG A 172 14.67 -0.09 -0.94
CA ARG A 172 15.12 0.14 -2.31
C ARG A 172 14.13 -0.32 -3.37
N LEU A 173 13.54 -1.52 -3.23
CA LEU A 173 12.58 -2.03 -4.21
C LEU A 173 11.30 -1.19 -4.27
N VAL A 174 10.83 -0.70 -3.12
CA VAL A 174 9.70 0.24 -3.06
C VAL A 174 10.06 1.56 -3.74
N ASP A 175 11.21 2.15 -3.41
CA ASP A 175 11.69 3.40 -4.01
C ASP A 175 11.78 3.27 -5.54
N ALA A 176 12.47 2.24 -6.03
CA ALA A 176 12.62 1.99 -7.46
C ALA A 176 11.27 1.78 -8.17
N CYS A 177 10.33 1.09 -7.53
CA CYS A 177 8.98 0.89 -8.08
C CYS A 177 8.23 2.22 -8.21
N LEU A 178 8.30 3.08 -7.19
CA LEU A 178 7.63 4.38 -7.18
C LEU A 178 8.25 5.35 -8.19
N GLU A 179 9.58 5.42 -8.24
CA GLU A 179 10.30 6.26 -9.22
C GLU A 179 10.03 5.82 -10.65
N HIS A 180 10.06 4.51 -10.91
CA HIS A 180 9.70 3.96 -12.21
C HIS A 180 8.25 4.29 -12.59
N ALA A 181 7.30 4.17 -11.65
CA ALA A 181 5.92 4.55 -11.89
C ALA A 181 5.79 6.04 -12.21
N ALA A 182 6.45 6.91 -11.46
CA ALA A 182 6.41 8.36 -11.66
C ALA A 182 7.06 8.80 -12.99
N ALA A 183 8.08 8.08 -13.47
CA ALA A 183 8.74 8.36 -14.74
C ALA A 183 7.91 7.96 -15.98
N ARG A 184 6.85 7.15 -15.82
CA ARG A 184 6.01 6.68 -16.91
C ARG A 184 4.91 7.68 -17.27
N ARG A 185 4.46 7.64 -18.52
CA ARG A 185 3.24 8.31 -18.96
C ARG A 185 2.01 7.54 -18.45
N LEU A 186 1.61 7.82 -17.22
CA LEU A 186 0.46 7.19 -16.57
C LEU A 186 -0.86 7.87 -16.93
N HIS A 187 -1.97 7.15 -16.70
CA HIS A 187 -3.30 7.76 -16.69
C HIS A 187 -3.38 8.89 -15.64
N PRO A 188 -4.01 10.04 -15.90
CA PRO A 188 -3.98 11.20 -15.00
C PRO A 188 -4.38 10.90 -13.55
N ALA A 189 -5.43 10.09 -13.34
CA ALA A 189 -5.86 9.67 -12.00
C ALA A 189 -4.78 8.86 -11.26
N VAL A 190 -4.14 7.91 -11.95
CA VAL A 190 -3.07 7.06 -11.39
C VAL A 190 -1.79 7.86 -11.17
N ALA A 191 -1.44 8.78 -12.09
CA ALA A 191 -0.30 9.68 -11.93
C ALA A 191 -0.46 10.52 -10.64
N ARG A 192 -1.64 11.13 -10.44
CA ARG A 192 -1.94 11.88 -9.22
C ARG A 192 -1.86 11.00 -7.97
N PHE A 193 -2.35 9.76 -8.03
CA PHE A 193 -2.22 8.80 -6.94
C PHE A 193 -0.74 8.52 -6.60
N VAL A 194 0.08 8.17 -7.60
CA VAL A 194 1.51 7.85 -7.41
C VAL A 194 2.27 9.05 -6.83
N THR A 195 2.08 10.26 -7.38
CA THR A 195 2.70 11.48 -6.84
C THR A 195 2.35 11.71 -5.37
N ARG A 196 1.08 11.48 -4.98
CA ARG A 196 0.65 11.66 -3.58
C ARG A 196 1.10 10.53 -2.66
N LEU A 197 1.23 9.31 -3.17
CA LEU A 197 1.82 8.21 -2.44
C LEU A 197 3.30 8.49 -2.14
N ILE A 198 4.05 9.01 -3.12
CA ILE A 198 5.44 9.44 -2.93
C ILE A 198 5.54 10.57 -1.91
N ASP A 199 4.67 11.59 -1.99
CA ASP A 199 4.63 12.67 -0.98
C ASP A 199 4.38 12.10 0.42
N LEU A 200 3.47 11.14 0.57
CA LEU A 200 3.19 10.48 1.84
C LEU A 200 4.42 9.74 2.37
N GLU A 201 5.03 8.87 1.58
CA GLU A 201 6.22 8.11 1.99
C GLU A 201 7.38 9.04 2.37
N ASN A 202 7.61 10.09 1.59
CA ASN A 202 8.66 11.07 1.86
C ASN A 202 8.42 11.87 3.15
N LEU A 203 7.17 12.28 3.43
CA LEU A 203 6.84 12.98 4.67
C LEU A 203 6.96 12.06 5.88
N VAL A 204 6.61 10.78 5.74
CA VAL A 204 6.81 9.78 6.80
C VAL A 204 8.30 9.51 7.04
N ALA A 205 9.10 9.43 5.98
CA ALA A 205 10.56 9.31 6.09
C ALA A 205 11.16 10.53 6.81
N LEU A 206 10.76 11.75 6.40
CA LEU A 206 11.18 13.00 7.03
C LEU A 206 10.81 13.04 8.52
N ALA A 207 9.58 12.65 8.86
CA ALA A 207 9.11 12.54 10.25
C ALA A 207 9.98 11.60 11.09
N LYS A 208 10.32 10.42 10.56
CA LYS A 208 11.20 9.45 11.23
C LYS A 208 12.61 10.01 11.44
N GLN A 209 13.17 10.68 10.43
CA GLN A 209 14.48 11.32 10.56
C GLN A 209 14.51 12.38 11.65
N LEU A 210 13.50 13.25 11.70
CA LEU A 210 13.40 14.29 12.73
C LEU A 210 13.22 13.70 14.12
N ARG A 211 12.34 12.69 14.26
CA ARG A 211 12.04 12.04 15.54
C ARG A 211 13.23 11.28 16.09
N TRP A 212 13.99 10.58 15.25
CA TRP A 212 15.07 9.67 15.69
C TRP A 212 16.48 10.21 15.45
N ARG A 213 16.63 11.42 14.88
CA ARG A 213 17.91 12.03 14.52
C ARG A 213 18.82 11.10 13.71
N MET A 214 18.21 10.29 12.84
CA MET A 214 18.94 9.37 11.97
C MET A 214 19.64 10.14 10.85
N GLY A 215 20.65 9.49 10.24
CA GLY A 215 21.32 9.98 9.04
C GLY A 215 20.38 10.15 7.84
N GLU A 216 20.92 10.62 6.72
CA GLU A 216 20.15 10.86 5.49
C GLU A 216 19.44 9.58 5.02
N SER A 217 18.11 9.52 5.13
CA SER A 217 17.27 8.51 4.49
C SER A 217 17.13 8.86 3.01
N GLY A 218 16.93 7.83 2.18
CA GLY A 218 16.51 8.04 0.80
C GLY A 218 15.17 8.78 0.77
N PHE A 219 15.08 9.81 -0.06
CA PHE A 219 13.79 10.38 -0.47
C PHE A 219 13.55 9.96 -1.91
N VAL A 220 12.31 9.59 -2.19
CA VAL A 220 11.85 9.07 -3.47
C VAL A 220 11.55 10.23 -4.41
N ALA A 221 12.10 10.18 -5.63
CA ALA A 221 11.80 11.18 -6.66
C ALA A 221 10.40 10.99 -7.28
N GLY A 222 9.85 12.04 -7.91
CA GLY A 222 8.56 11.99 -8.62
C GLY A 222 7.33 12.44 -7.81
N GLY A 223 7.53 12.82 -6.54
CA GLY A 223 6.53 13.51 -5.72
C GLY A 223 6.28 14.95 -6.15
N SER A 224 5.30 15.61 -5.53
CA SER A 224 5.06 17.05 -5.70
C SER A 224 6.01 17.90 -4.87
N ILE A 225 6.62 17.30 -3.85
CA ILE A 225 7.71 17.90 -3.07
C ILE A 225 9.05 17.46 -3.66
N GLY A 226 9.86 18.42 -4.09
CA GLY A 226 11.19 18.13 -4.62
C GLY A 226 12.12 17.55 -3.54
N VAL A 227 12.91 16.54 -3.92
CA VAL A 227 13.88 15.88 -3.02
C VAL A 227 14.85 16.86 -2.37
N ALA A 228 15.28 17.92 -3.08
CA ALA A 228 16.14 18.95 -2.52
C ALA A 228 15.49 19.68 -1.32
N LEU A 229 14.20 20.00 -1.42
CA LEU A 229 13.44 20.63 -0.33
C LEU A 229 13.25 19.69 0.86
N LEU A 230 13.06 18.40 0.61
CA LEU A 230 12.98 17.39 1.68
C LEU A 230 14.30 17.26 2.44
N ARG A 231 15.43 17.24 1.72
CA ARG A 231 16.78 17.23 2.32
C ARG A 231 17.07 18.49 3.13
N GLU A 232 16.66 19.64 2.62
CA GLU A 232 16.76 20.90 3.36
C GLU A 232 15.92 20.84 4.65
N ALA A 233 14.67 20.39 4.55
CA ALA A 233 13.79 20.25 5.70
C ALA A 233 14.29 19.23 6.74
N ALA A 234 14.98 18.17 6.32
CA ALA A 234 15.59 17.19 7.22
C ALA A 234 16.79 17.77 8.00
N ARG A 235 17.47 18.80 7.46
CA ARG A 235 18.59 19.48 8.12
C ARG A 235 18.15 20.56 9.10
N ASP A 236 16.92 21.06 8.98
CA ASP A 236 16.31 22.02 9.89
C ASP A 236 15.94 21.36 11.23
N ARG A 237 16.85 21.49 12.22
CA ARG A 237 16.68 20.90 13.56
C ARG A 237 15.46 21.41 14.32
N GLU A 238 14.95 22.58 13.97
CA GLU A 238 13.77 23.16 14.60
C GLU A 238 12.46 22.67 13.94
N GLY A 239 12.58 21.93 12.84
CA GLY A 239 11.47 21.28 12.14
C GLY A 239 10.47 22.26 11.50
N ARG A 240 10.81 23.55 11.37
CA ARG A 240 9.90 24.55 10.79
C ARG A 240 9.63 24.27 9.32
N SER A 241 10.67 23.92 8.57
CA SER A 241 10.57 23.59 7.15
C SER A 241 9.73 22.34 6.94
N ALA A 242 9.92 21.32 7.79
CA ALA A 242 9.09 20.12 7.77
C ALA A 242 7.62 20.40 8.12
N ARG A 243 7.34 21.22 9.15
CA ARG A 243 5.97 21.67 9.48
C ARG A 243 5.30 22.33 8.28
N ARG A 244 5.98 23.26 7.59
CA ARG A 244 5.46 23.93 6.40
C ARG A 244 5.15 22.95 5.26
N LEU A 245 6.02 21.97 5.02
CA LEU A 245 5.78 20.95 4.00
C LEU A 245 4.58 20.06 4.34
N THR A 246 4.49 19.60 5.59
CA THR A 246 3.35 18.83 6.09
C THR A 246 2.05 19.64 5.98
N ALA A 247 2.07 20.92 6.39
CA ALA A 247 0.92 21.80 6.32
C ALA A 247 0.45 22.06 4.89
N ARG A 248 1.38 22.18 3.92
CA ARG A 248 1.04 22.29 2.50
C ARG A 248 0.29 21.06 1.97
N VAL A 249 0.63 19.86 2.43
CA VAL A 249 -0.01 18.61 1.98
C VAL A 249 -1.36 18.39 2.67
N LEU A 250 -1.40 18.53 4.00
CA LEU A 250 -2.60 18.31 4.80
C LEU A 250 -3.62 19.45 4.68
N GLY A 251 -3.14 20.69 4.50
CA GLY A 251 -3.95 21.90 4.56
C GLY A 251 -4.18 22.42 5.99
N MET A 252 -3.39 21.95 6.96
CA MET A 252 -3.45 22.36 8.37
C MET A 252 -2.06 22.22 9.01
N GLU A 253 -1.78 23.05 10.01
CA GLU A 253 -0.55 22.91 10.80
C GLU A 253 -0.59 21.62 11.64
N LEU A 254 0.51 20.87 11.62
CA LEU A 254 0.70 19.65 12.39
C LEU A 254 2.18 19.49 12.71
N ASP A 255 2.50 19.04 13.91
CA ASP A 255 3.87 18.61 14.19
C ASP A 255 4.24 17.42 13.29
N PRO A 256 5.34 17.48 12.50
CA PRO A 256 5.74 16.38 11.63
C PRO A 256 6.08 15.10 12.40
N THR A 257 6.24 15.15 13.72
CA THR A 257 6.50 13.96 14.56
C THR A 257 5.26 13.44 15.28
N ALA A 258 4.10 14.06 15.07
CA ALA A 258 2.82 13.64 15.64
C ALA A 258 2.45 12.21 15.22
N ALA A 259 1.84 11.45 16.14
CA ALA A 259 1.40 10.07 15.87
C ALA A 259 0.33 10.03 14.76
N GLU A 260 -0.51 11.06 14.70
CA GLU A 260 -1.61 11.22 13.76
C GLU A 260 -1.14 11.55 12.33
N LEU A 261 0.16 11.79 12.09
CA LEU A 261 0.65 12.19 10.77
C LEU A 261 0.30 11.16 9.69
N VAL A 262 0.61 9.88 9.93
CA VAL A 262 0.38 8.82 8.93
C VAL A 262 -1.12 8.67 8.61
N PRO A 263 -2.02 8.58 9.60
CA PRO A 263 -3.45 8.49 9.33
C PRO A 263 -4.03 9.73 8.65
N LEU A 264 -3.57 10.94 9.02
CA LEU A 264 -4.02 12.19 8.37
C LEU A 264 -3.56 12.28 6.92
N LEU A 265 -2.32 11.89 6.61
CA LEU A 265 -1.84 11.81 5.23
C LEU A 265 -2.65 10.79 4.40
N ALA A 266 -2.92 9.62 4.97
CA ALA A 266 -3.75 8.59 4.33
C ALA A 266 -5.20 9.06 4.10
N ALA A 267 -5.80 9.78 5.07
CA ALA A 267 -7.12 10.37 4.94
C ALA A 267 -7.15 11.45 3.85
N ARG A 268 -6.10 12.28 3.76
CA ARG A 268 -5.94 13.30 2.72
C ARG A 268 -5.81 12.70 1.33
N LEU A 269 -5.06 11.60 1.19
CA LEU A 269 -5.02 10.83 -0.06
C LEU A 269 -6.41 10.28 -0.40
N GLY A 270 -7.12 9.70 0.57
CA GLY A 270 -8.49 9.22 0.39
C GLY A 270 -9.45 10.33 -0.07
N LEU A 271 -9.40 11.54 0.50
CA LEU A 271 -10.17 12.70 0.04
C LEU A 271 -9.88 13.06 -1.42
N THR A 272 -8.62 12.98 -1.83
CA THR A 272 -8.20 13.27 -3.20
C THR A 272 -8.76 12.22 -4.17
N LEU A 273 -8.66 10.94 -3.83
CA LEU A 273 -9.21 9.84 -4.64
C LEU A 273 -10.73 9.91 -4.73
N ARG A 274 -11.43 10.25 -3.63
CA ARG A 274 -12.88 10.48 -3.64
C ARG A 274 -13.31 11.54 -4.65
N ARG A 275 -12.54 12.62 -4.81
CA ARG A 275 -12.82 13.67 -5.79
C ARG A 275 -12.60 13.16 -7.22
N GLN A 276 -11.52 12.42 -7.45
CA GLN A 276 -11.23 11.78 -8.74
C GLN A 276 -12.26 10.70 -9.12
N GLY A 277 -12.87 10.06 -8.13
CA GLY A 277 -13.93 9.06 -8.35
C GLY A 277 -15.23 9.58 -8.95
N ARG A 278 -15.32 10.89 -9.22
CA ARG A 278 -16.41 11.52 -9.97
C ARG A 278 -16.09 11.71 -11.46
N GLU A 279 -14.86 11.39 -11.88
CA GLU A 279 -14.45 11.46 -13.28
C GLU A 279 -15.21 10.40 -14.13
N PRO A 280 -15.63 10.75 -15.35
CA PRO A 280 -16.54 9.92 -16.15
C PRO A 280 -15.89 8.65 -16.71
N ASP A 281 -14.55 8.58 -16.75
CA ASP A 281 -13.80 7.43 -17.25
C ASP A 281 -13.79 6.22 -16.31
N GLY A 282 -14.26 6.39 -15.07
CA GLY A 282 -14.34 5.33 -14.06
C GLY A 282 -13.01 4.93 -13.42
N VAL A 283 -11.85 5.38 -13.91
CA VAL A 283 -10.53 5.01 -13.35
C VAL A 283 -10.41 5.55 -11.92
N GLY A 284 -10.80 6.80 -11.70
CA GLY A 284 -10.81 7.39 -10.36
C GLY A 284 -11.71 6.64 -9.38
N LEU A 285 -12.84 6.09 -9.85
CA LEU A 285 -13.80 5.36 -9.01
C LEU A 285 -13.22 4.03 -8.54
N ILE A 286 -12.54 3.32 -9.43
CA ILE A 286 -11.85 2.07 -9.09
C ILE A 286 -10.72 2.34 -8.09
N LEU A 287 -9.91 3.39 -8.29
CA LEU A 287 -8.85 3.78 -7.34
C LEU A 287 -9.41 4.13 -5.95
N ASP A 288 -10.47 4.95 -5.88
CA ASP A 288 -11.14 5.29 -4.61
C ASP A 288 -11.65 4.03 -3.91
N TYR A 289 -12.28 3.12 -4.66
CA TYR A 289 -12.77 1.86 -4.10
C TYR A 289 -11.65 1.01 -3.51
N LEU A 290 -10.57 0.77 -4.28
CA LEU A 290 -9.44 -0.04 -3.83
C LEU A 290 -8.76 0.57 -2.60
N TRP A 291 -8.57 1.89 -2.59
CA TRP A 291 -8.01 2.60 -1.43
C TRP A 291 -8.88 2.48 -0.20
N ARG A 292 -10.20 2.72 -0.32
CA ARG A 292 -11.13 2.58 0.81
C ARG A 292 -11.18 1.16 1.35
N ARG A 293 -11.06 0.13 0.50
CA ARG A 293 -10.94 -1.27 0.95
C ARG A 293 -9.69 -1.46 1.80
N LEU A 294 -8.53 -0.97 1.34
CA LEU A 294 -7.29 -1.02 2.11
C LEU A 294 -7.42 -0.30 3.46
N THR A 295 -8.00 0.91 3.45
CA THR A 295 -8.22 1.71 4.67
C THR A 295 -9.17 1.01 5.65
N GLU A 296 -10.28 0.44 5.15
CA GLU A 296 -11.21 -0.31 5.99
C GLU A 296 -10.52 -1.53 6.62
N THR A 297 -9.79 -2.33 5.85
CA THR A 297 -9.03 -3.47 6.39
C THR A 297 -8.02 -3.05 7.44
N ARG A 298 -7.30 -1.93 7.24
CA ARG A 298 -6.38 -1.38 8.25
C ARG A 298 -7.12 -0.99 9.53
N ASN A 299 -8.22 -0.24 9.42
CA ASN A 299 -8.99 0.20 10.57
C ASN A 299 -9.60 -0.98 11.33
N LEU A 300 -10.09 -2.01 10.63
CA LEU A 300 -10.58 -3.24 11.26
C LEU A 300 -9.47 -4.00 11.99
N SER A 301 -8.28 -4.11 11.40
CA SER A 301 -7.12 -4.74 12.04
C SER A 301 -6.72 -3.98 13.31
N LEU A 302 -6.72 -2.65 13.29
CA LEU A 302 -6.47 -1.83 14.48
C LEU A 302 -7.52 -2.08 15.59
N LEU A 303 -8.81 -2.18 15.24
CA LEU A 303 -9.85 -2.47 16.22
C LEU A 303 -9.75 -3.89 16.81
N LEU A 304 -9.32 -4.87 16.02
CA LEU A 304 -9.16 -6.26 16.50
C LEU A 304 -7.97 -6.41 17.44
N HIS A 305 -6.84 -5.77 17.14
CA HIS A 305 -5.61 -5.92 17.92
C HIS A 305 -5.43 -4.90 19.02
N GLY A 306 -6.04 -3.73 18.85
CA GLY A 306 -5.96 -2.64 19.80
C GLY A 306 -7.14 -2.63 20.76
N ALA A 307 -7.83 -3.75 20.97
CA ALA A 307 -8.93 -3.85 21.94
C ALA A 307 -8.52 -3.41 23.36
N ASP A 308 -7.24 -3.60 23.71
CA ASP A 308 -6.66 -3.20 25.01
C ASP A 308 -6.17 -1.74 25.02
N LEU A 309 -6.18 -1.03 23.88
CA LEU A 309 -5.76 0.36 23.80
C LEU A 309 -6.91 1.30 24.15
N GLU A 310 -6.58 2.45 24.76
CA GLU A 310 -7.54 3.52 24.96
C GLU A 310 -8.12 4.01 23.62
N ARG A 311 -9.42 4.33 23.63
CA ARG A 311 -10.13 4.76 22.41
C ARG A 311 -9.53 6.00 21.75
N GLU A 312 -9.00 6.92 22.54
CA GLU A 312 -8.30 8.10 22.02
C GLU A 312 -7.05 7.70 21.23
N THR A 313 -6.27 6.76 21.75
CA THR A 313 -5.08 6.21 21.09
C THR A 313 -5.46 5.49 19.79
N LEU A 314 -6.52 4.67 19.80
CA LEU A 314 -7.04 4.07 18.58
C LEU A 314 -7.48 5.12 17.55
N GLY A 315 -8.19 6.16 18.00
CA GLY A 315 -8.66 7.24 17.14
C GLY A 315 -7.53 8.01 16.46
N ARG A 316 -6.38 8.15 17.11
CA ARG A 316 -5.17 8.77 16.53
C ARG A 316 -4.51 7.92 15.44
N GLU A 317 -4.64 6.59 15.50
CA GLU A 317 -4.02 5.64 14.58
C GLU A 317 -4.93 5.25 13.39
N MET A 318 -6.24 5.44 13.55
CA MET A 318 -7.24 5.16 12.53
C MET A 318 -7.30 6.24 11.46
N VAL A 319 -7.56 5.82 10.23
CA VAL A 319 -7.83 6.74 9.11
C VAL A 319 -9.32 7.07 9.13
N LEU A 320 -9.67 8.27 9.59
CA LEU A 320 -11.04 8.75 9.75
C LEU A 320 -11.54 9.56 8.52
#